data_AF-A0A2X2WGT5-F1
#
_entry.id   AF-A0A2X2WGT5-F1
#
_cell.length_a   1.000
_cell.length_b   1.000
_cell.length_c   1.000
_cell.angle_alpha   90.00
_cell.angle_beta   90.00
_cell.angle_gamma   90.00
#
_symmetry.space_group_name_H-M   'P 1'
#
loop_
_entity.id
_entity.type
_entity.pdbx_description
1 polymer ?
#
loop_
_entity_poly.entity_id
_entity_poly.type
_entity_poly.pdbx_seq_one_letter_code
_entity_poly.pdbx_strand_id
1 'polypeptide(L)'
;MDKIRKQVAPFLDFDCGDNSAIAANNYDWFGGMNVLTFLRDIGKHFSVNQMINKEAVKQRLNRDDQGISFTEFSYNLLQGYDFACLNKLHGVTLQIGGSDQWGNITSGIDLTRRLHQNQVFGLTVPLITKADGTKFGKTEGGAVWLDPKKTSPYKFYQFWINTADADVYRFLKFFTFMDIAEINALEEEDKHSGKAPRAQYVLAEQVTRLVHGEEGLVAAKRITESLFNGNLSDLSEADFEQLAQDGVPMIEMEKGADSDAGAGGFRTATVSWSGA
;
A
#
# COMPACT_ATOMS: atom_id res chain seq x y z
N MET A 1 15.09 -6.59 3.28
CA MET A 1 14.10 -7.55 2.74
C MET A 1 13.10 -8.01 3.80
N ASP A 2 13.54 -8.35 5.02
CA ASP A 2 12.65 -8.88 6.06
C ASP A 2 11.46 -8.01 6.44
N LYS A 3 11.60 -6.67 6.42
CA LYS A 3 10.49 -5.76 6.75
C LYS A 3 9.33 -5.84 5.75
N ILE A 4 9.61 -5.84 4.45
CA ILE A 4 8.57 -5.95 3.41
C ILE A 4 7.96 -7.35 3.43
N ARG A 5 8.79 -8.39 3.56
CA ARG A 5 8.29 -9.77 3.70
C ARG A 5 7.33 -9.91 4.87
N LYS A 6 7.66 -9.35 6.04
CA LYS A 6 6.79 -9.34 7.23
C LYS A 6 5.50 -8.55 7.02
N GLN A 7 5.52 -7.49 6.20
CA GLN A 7 4.32 -6.73 5.88
C GLN A 7 3.42 -7.42 4.85
N VAL A 8 3.99 -8.18 3.91
CA VAL A 8 3.21 -8.92 2.91
C VAL A 8 2.65 -10.21 3.50
N ALA A 9 3.35 -10.83 4.46
CA ALA A 9 2.99 -12.13 5.01
C ALA A 9 1.55 -12.22 5.54
N PRO A 10 0.99 -11.23 6.25
CA PRO A 10 -0.39 -11.29 6.73
C PRO A 10 -1.47 -11.30 5.64
N PHE A 11 -1.15 -10.90 4.40
CA PHE A 11 -2.11 -10.86 3.29
C PHE A 11 -2.22 -12.17 2.51
N LEU A 12 -1.36 -13.16 2.82
CA LEU A 12 -1.29 -14.44 2.13
C LEU A 12 -1.18 -15.57 3.15
N ASP A 13 -1.82 -16.69 2.88
CA ASP A 13 -1.68 -17.87 3.72
C ASP A 13 -0.44 -18.69 3.31
N PHE A 14 0.49 -18.89 4.24
CA PHE A 14 1.73 -19.66 4.03
C PHE A 14 1.60 -21.11 4.51
N ASP A 15 0.46 -21.51 5.05
CA ASP A 15 0.23 -22.84 5.63
C ASP A 15 -1.20 -23.35 5.35
N CYS A 16 -1.60 -23.36 4.08
CA CYS A 16 -2.91 -23.83 3.63
C CYS A 16 -2.85 -25.09 2.74
N GLY A 17 -1.69 -25.77 2.69
CA GLY A 17 -1.46 -26.96 1.88
C GLY A 17 -0.89 -26.64 0.50
N ASP A 18 -1.43 -27.25 -0.56
CA ASP A 18 -0.84 -27.24 -1.90
C ASP A 18 -0.71 -25.84 -2.54
N ASN A 19 -1.54 -24.87 -2.13
CA ASN A 19 -1.51 -23.49 -2.61
C ASN A 19 -0.93 -22.49 -1.59
N SER A 20 -0.13 -22.98 -0.64
CA SER A 20 0.58 -22.13 0.33
C SER A 20 1.48 -21.12 -0.38
N ALA A 21 1.48 -19.89 0.12
CA ALA A 21 2.26 -18.80 -0.46
C ALA A 21 3.77 -19.06 -0.38
N ILE A 22 4.50 -18.59 -1.40
CA ILE A 22 5.96 -18.68 -1.47
C ILE A 22 6.54 -17.27 -1.54
N ALA A 23 7.42 -16.95 -0.60
CA ALA A 23 8.21 -15.72 -0.64
C ALA A 23 9.52 -15.97 -1.39
N ALA A 24 9.65 -15.43 -2.61
CA ALA A 24 10.85 -15.53 -3.43
C ALA A 24 11.68 -14.23 -3.38
N ASN A 25 13.00 -14.34 -3.56
CA ASN A 25 13.91 -13.20 -3.64
C ASN A 25 14.76 -13.31 -4.91
N ASN A 26 14.65 -12.35 -5.83
CA ASN A 26 15.38 -12.39 -7.10
C ASN A 26 16.91 -12.24 -6.96
N TYR A 27 17.37 -11.81 -5.79
CA TYR A 27 18.79 -11.90 -5.44
C TYR A 27 19.33 -13.33 -5.52
N ASP A 28 18.47 -14.35 -5.31
CA ASP A 28 18.87 -15.75 -5.31
C ASP A 28 19.40 -16.21 -6.68
N TRP A 29 18.91 -15.64 -7.79
CA TRP A 29 19.43 -15.92 -9.13
C TRP A 29 20.34 -14.83 -9.68
N PHE A 30 20.15 -13.56 -9.33
CA PHE A 30 21.03 -12.48 -9.83
C PHE A 30 22.32 -12.33 -9.04
N GLY A 31 22.33 -12.63 -7.74
CA GLY A 31 23.50 -12.42 -6.87
C GLY A 31 24.73 -13.23 -7.30
N GLY A 32 24.52 -14.40 -7.91
CA GLY A 32 25.58 -15.24 -8.48
C GLY A 32 25.77 -15.11 -9.99
N MET A 33 25.00 -14.27 -10.68
CA MET A 33 25.01 -14.20 -12.14
C MET A 33 26.16 -13.32 -12.65
N ASN A 34 26.99 -13.88 -13.53
CA ASN A 34 28.02 -13.10 -14.21
C ASN A 34 27.40 -12.14 -15.24
N VAL A 35 27.97 -10.92 -15.36
CA VAL A 35 27.51 -9.90 -16.33
C VAL A 35 27.51 -10.39 -17.78
N LEU A 36 28.48 -11.21 -18.19
CA LEU A 36 28.54 -11.77 -19.54
C LEU A 36 27.42 -12.78 -19.76
N THR A 37 27.10 -13.59 -18.75
CA THR A 37 25.92 -14.48 -18.76
C THR A 37 24.65 -13.67 -18.88
N PHE A 38 24.50 -12.60 -18.10
CA PHE A 38 23.34 -11.71 -18.20
C PHE A 38 23.17 -11.12 -19.61
N LEU A 39 24.22 -10.51 -20.17
CA LEU A 39 24.15 -9.88 -21.49
C LEU A 39 23.90 -10.91 -22.62
N ARG A 40 24.54 -12.08 -22.54
CA ARG A 40 24.46 -13.10 -23.59
C ARG A 40 23.18 -13.92 -23.51
N ASP A 41 22.78 -14.34 -22.32
CA ASP A 41 21.70 -15.33 -22.16
C ASP A 41 20.34 -14.64 -21.99
N ILE A 42 20.33 -13.41 -21.48
CA ILE A 42 19.12 -12.58 -21.34
C ILE A 42 19.12 -11.46 -22.39
N GLY A 43 20.16 -10.63 -22.39
CA GLY A 43 20.21 -9.40 -23.21
C GLY A 43 20.01 -9.60 -24.71
N LYS A 44 20.49 -10.72 -25.29
CA LYS A 44 20.29 -11.05 -26.72
C LYS A 44 18.82 -11.10 -27.17
N HIS A 45 17.89 -11.29 -26.23
CA HIS A 45 16.47 -11.39 -26.53
C HIS A 45 15.75 -10.03 -26.52
N PHE A 46 16.43 -8.95 -26.12
CA PHE A 46 15.85 -7.62 -26.00
C PHE A 46 16.36 -6.71 -27.12
N SER A 47 15.44 -6.23 -27.96
CA SER A 47 15.77 -5.23 -28.97
C SER A 47 15.79 -3.85 -28.34
N VAL A 48 16.94 -3.15 -28.45
CA VAL A 48 17.06 -1.76 -27.97
C VAL A 48 16.01 -0.87 -28.62
N ASN A 49 15.74 -1.02 -29.93
CA ASN A 49 14.70 -0.27 -30.63
C ASN A 49 13.31 -0.49 -30.04
N GLN A 50 12.98 -1.70 -29.60
CA GLN A 50 11.69 -1.96 -28.95
C GLN A 50 11.67 -1.35 -27.55
N MET A 51 12.75 -1.48 -26.78
CA MET A 51 12.85 -0.97 -25.42
C MET A 51 12.68 0.55 -25.34
N ILE A 52 13.33 1.32 -26.21
CA ILE A 52 13.22 2.79 -26.22
C ILE A 52 11.83 3.29 -26.63
N ASN A 53 11.08 2.48 -27.40
CA ASN A 53 9.73 2.81 -27.86
C ASN A 53 8.64 2.45 -26.85
N LYS A 54 8.97 1.74 -25.76
CA LYS A 54 8.02 1.49 -24.68
C LYS A 54 7.62 2.80 -24.03
N GLU A 55 6.33 2.98 -23.79
CA GLU A 55 5.76 4.24 -23.29
C GLU A 55 6.42 4.75 -22.00
N ALA A 56 6.69 3.84 -21.05
CA ALA A 56 7.37 4.14 -19.80
C ALA A 56 8.80 4.70 -19.97
N VAL A 57 9.51 4.30 -21.02
CA VAL A 57 10.89 4.74 -21.33
C VAL A 57 10.87 5.96 -22.24
N LYS A 58 10.00 5.96 -23.25
CA LYS A 58 9.86 7.03 -24.26
C LYS A 58 9.59 8.38 -23.61
N GLN A 59 8.75 8.44 -22.59
CA GLN A 59 8.46 9.69 -21.88
C GLN A 59 9.68 10.27 -21.15
N ARG A 60 10.62 9.43 -20.68
CA ARG A 60 11.84 9.87 -20.00
C ARG A 60 12.92 10.28 -21.01
N LEU A 61 13.05 9.54 -22.11
CA LEU A 61 14.02 9.85 -23.18
C LEU A 61 13.75 11.19 -23.87
N ASN A 62 12.48 11.64 -23.91
CA ASN A 62 12.10 12.91 -24.54
C ASN A 62 12.28 14.14 -23.63
N ARG A 63 12.71 13.97 -22.37
CA ARG A 63 13.00 15.07 -21.46
C ARG A 63 14.48 15.38 -21.49
N ASP A 64 14.86 16.51 -22.10
CA ASP A 64 16.25 16.91 -22.32
C ASP A 64 17.07 17.08 -21.01
N ASP A 65 16.39 17.31 -19.87
CA ASP A 65 16.98 17.52 -18.55
C ASP A 65 17.01 16.26 -17.67
N GLN A 66 16.29 15.20 -18.05
CA GLN A 66 16.10 13.98 -17.26
C GLN A 66 16.21 12.72 -18.13
N GLY A 67 17.43 12.41 -18.59
CA GLY A 67 17.71 11.14 -19.27
C GLY A 67 17.46 9.91 -18.38
N ILE A 68 17.49 8.73 -18.99
CA ILE A 68 17.43 7.43 -18.27
C ILE A 68 18.82 6.80 -18.22
N SER A 69 19.26 6.38 -17.05
CA SER A 69 20.54 5.68 -16.90
C SER A 69 20.49 4.28 -17.51
N PHE A 70 21.65 3.72 -17.88
CA PHE A 70 21.72 2.33 -18.33
C PHE A 70 21.22 1.34 -17.26
N THR A 71 21.49 1.64 -15.98
CA THR A 71 20.99 0.86 -14.85
C THR A 71 19.47 0.80 -14.85
N GLU A 72 18.78 1.94 -14.94
CA GLU A 72 17.31 1.99 -15.01
C GLU A 72 16.78 1.35 -16.29
N PHE A 73 17.43 1.56 -17.42
CA PHE A 73 17.06 0.96 -18.70
C PHE A 73 17.16 -0.57 -18.67
N SER A 74 18.13 -1.12 -17.94
CA SER A 74 18.33 -2.57 -17.79
C SER A 74 17.31 -3.25 -16.88
N TYR A 75 16.55 -2.49 -16.08
CA TYR A 75 15.58 -3.06 -15.12
C TYR A 75 14.53 -3.94 -15.80
N ASN A 76 14.11 -3.59 -17.02
CA ASN A 76 13.15 -4.38 -17.79
C ASN A 76 13.63 -5.82 -18.07
N LEU A 77 14.95 -6.02 -18.21
CA LEU A 77 15.54 -7.34 -18.43
C LEU A 77 15.51 -8.15 -17.15
N LEU A 78 15.81 -7.52 -16.00
CA LEU A 78 15.81 -8.16 -14.69
C LEU A 78 14.41 -8.71 -14.36
N GLN A 79 13.39 -7.85 -14.40
CA GLN A 79 12.01 -8.25 -14.13
C GLN A 79 11.48 -9.26 -15.16
N GLY A 80 11.91 -9.16 -16.43
CA GLY A 80 11.55 -10.16 -17.44
C GLY A 80 12.12 -11.54 -17.11
N TYR A 81 13.36 -11.60 -16.63
CA TYR A 81 14.01 -12.86 -16.25
C TYR A 81 13.47 -13.45 -14.95
N ASP A 82 12.97 -12.62 -14.03
CA ASP A 82 12.26 -13.09 -12.84
C ASP A 82 11.08 -13.99 -13.20
N PHE A 83 10.27 -13.60 -14.19
CA PHE A 83 9.12 -14.42 -14.63
C PHE A 83 9.58 -15.77 -15.21
N ALA A 84 10.63 -15.76 -16.05
CA ALA A 84 11.20 -17.00 -16.58
C ALA A 84 11.73 -17.92 -15.48
N CYS A 85 12.44 -17.37 -14.48
CA CYS A 85 12.94 -18.11 -13.33
C CYS A 85 11.81 -18.72 -12.50
N LEU A 86 10.80 -17.92 -12.14
CA LEU A 86 9.66 -18.39 -11.35
C LEU A 86 8.81 -19.40 -12.11
N ASN A 87 8.69 -19.26 -13.43
CA ASN A 87 8.06 -20.27 -14.29
C ASN A 87 8.81 -21.60 -14.23
N LYS A 88 10.14 -21.57 -14.31
CA LYS A 88 10.98 -22.78 -14.24
C LYS A 88 11.01 -23.41 -12.86
N LEU A 89 11.08 -22.61 -11.79
CA LEU A 89 11.24 -23.09 -10.42
C LEU A 89 9.93 -23.56 -9.79
N HIS A 90 8.84 -22.84 -10.06
CA HIS A 90 7.56 -23.02 -9.36
C HIS A 90 6.37 -23.18 -10.30
N GLY A 91 6.59 -23.26 -11.62
CA GLY A 91 5.49 -23.38 -12.58
C GLY A 91 4.61 -22.14 -12.67
N VAL A 92 5.09 -20.95 -12.27
CA VAL A 92 4.31 -19.71 -12.33
C VAL A 92 3.91 -19.41 -13.77
N THR A 93 2.60 -19.26 -14.01
CA THR A 93 2.03 -19.01 -15.34
C THR A 93 1.33 -17.65 -15.47
N LEU A 94 1.17 -16.91 -14.38
CA LEU A 94 0.54 -15.60 -14.36
C LEU A 94 1.36 -14.62 -13.52
N GLN A 95 1.63 -13.44 -14.07
CA GLN A 95 2.18 -12.32 -13.31
C GLN A 95 1.15 -11.19 -13.22
N ILE A 96 0.93 -10.70 -12.00
CA ILE A 96 0.05 -9.57 -11.71
C ILE A 96 0.84 -8.35 -11.24
N GLY A 97 0.34 -7.15 -11.50
CA GLY A 97 0.96 -5.90 -11.02
C GLY A 97 0.11 -4.66 -11.30
N GLY A 98 0.57 -3.50 -10.85
CA GLY A 98 -0.06 -2.22 -11.18
C GLY A 98 -0.02 -1.92 -12.68
N SER A 99 -0.88 -1.02 -13.15
CA SER A 99 -0.96 -0.63 -14.57
C SER A 99 0.37 -0.16 -15.17
N ASP A 100 1.23 0.45 -14.35
CA ASP A 100 2.58 0.89 -14.71
C ASP A 100 3.56 -0.27 -15.00
N GLN A 101 3.24 -1.50 -14.58
CA GLN A 101 4.09 -2.69 -14.74
C GLN A 101 3.88 -3.43 -16.06
N TRP A 102 2.91 -3.03 -16.88
CA TRP A 102 2.55 -3.74 -18.12
C TRP A 102 3.75 -4.00 -19.05
N GLY A 103 4.60 -2.98 -19.23
CA GLY A 103 5.79 -3.09 -20.09
C GLY A 103 6.83 -4.10 -19.58
N ASN A 104 6.91 -4.31 -18.27
CA ASN A 104 7.82 -5.28 -17.69
C ASN A 104 7.23 -6.69 -17.67
N ILE A 105 5.95 -6.82 -17.36
CA ILE A 105 5.23 -8.10 -17.40
C ILE A 105 5.29 -8.71 -18.80
N THR A 106 5.00 -7.92 -19.84
CA THR A 106 5.06 -8.39 -21.24
C THR A 106 6.46 -8.84 -21.66
N SER A 107 7.52 -8.17 -21.18
CA SER A 107 8.89 -8.66 -21.36
C SER A 107 9.13 -10.02 -20.73
N GLY A 108 8.56 -10.26 -19.54
CA GLY A 108 8.62 -11.57 -18.89
C GLY A 108 7.90 -12.66 -19.66
N ILE A 109 6.72 -12.35 -20.22
CA ILE A 109 5.98 -13.28 -21.08
C ILE A 109 6.82 -13.68 -22.29
N ASP A 110 7.36 -12.69 -23.01
CA ASP A 110 8.17 -12.94 -24.21
C ASP A 110 9.45 -13.70 -23.90
N LEU A 111 10.14 -13.35 -22.81
CA LEU A 111 11.38 -14.00 -22.42
C LEU A 111 11.14 -15.44 -21.95
N THR A 112 10.09 -15.69 -21.18
CA THR A 112 9.70 -17.04 -20.74
C THR A 112 9.43 -17.95 -21.94
N ARG A 113 8.71 -17.45 -22.95
CA ARG A 113 8.51 -18.18 -24.21
C ARG A 113 9.82 -18.49 -24.93
N ARG A 114 10.77 -17.54 -24.98
CA ARG A 114 12.05 -17.74 -25.66
C ARG A 114 12.97 -18.71 -24.92
N LEU A 115 13.00 -18.65 -23.59
CA LEU A 115 13.91 -19.47 -22.77
C LEU A 115 13.35 -20.86 -22.47
N HIS A 116 12.04 -20.98 -22.28
CA HIS A 116 11.41 -22.21 -21.76
C HIS A 116 10.30 -22.75 -22.66
N GLN A 117 9.97 -22.06 -23.77
CA GLN A 117 8.93 -22.46 -24.72
C GLN A 117 7.54 -22.62 -24.07
N ASN A 118 7.32 -21.97 -22.93
CA ASN A 118 6.06 -22.00 -22.20
C ASN A 118 5.22 -20.77 -22.50
N GLN A 119 3.89 -20.96 -22.55
CA GLN A 119 2.93 -19.87 -22.57
C GLN A 119 2.62 -19.43 -21.14
N VAL A 120 2.74 -18.14 -20.88
CA VAL A 120 2.41 -17.50 -19.61
C VAL A 120 1.64 -16.21 -19.86
N PHE A 121 1.00 -15.67 -18.82
CA PHE A 121 0.04 -14.58 -18.90
C PHE A 121 0.41 -13.41 -17.99
N GLY A 122 -0.12 -12.24 -18.32
CA GLY A 122 0.02 -11.04 -17.54
C GLY A 122 -1.35 -10.40 -17.30
N LEU A 123 -1.56 -9.87 -16.10
CA LEU A 123 -2.75 -9.11 -15.75
C LEU A 123 -2.32 -7.86 -14.97
N THR A 124 -2.88 -6.71 -15.30
CA THR A 124 -2.65 -5.48 -14.56
C THR A 124 -3.90 -5.01 -13.85
N VAL A 125 -3.72 -4.50 -12.63
CA VAL A 125 -4.78 -3.84 -11.86
C VAL A 125 -4.71 -2.33 -12.10
N PRO A 126 -5.86 -1.63 -12.10
CA PRO A 126 -5.90 -0.20 -12.38
C PRO A 126 -5.15 0.61 -11.32
N LEU A 127 -4.58 1.74 -11.74
CA LEU A 127 -4.09 2.74 -10.80
C LEU A 127 -5.27 3.29 -10.01
N ILE A 128 -5.18 3.29 -8.68
CA ILE A 128 -6.22 3.86 -7.84
C ILE A 128 -6.12 5.39 -7.91
N THR A 129 -7.20 6.02 -8.37
CA THR A 129 -7.38 7.48 -8.43
C THR A 129 -8.60 7.86 -7.60
N LYS A 130 -8.60 9.04 -7.01
CA LYS A 130 -9.81 9.61 -6.39
C LYS A 130 -10.68 10.28 -7.44
N ALA A 131 -11.98 10.41 -7.17
CA ALA A 131 -12.92 11.09 -8.07
C ALA A 131 -12.55 12.57 -8.30
N ASP A 132 -11.87 13.20 -7.33
CA ASP A 132 -11.36 14.57 -7.40
C ASP A 132 -10.08 14.73 -8.27
N GLY A 133 -9.57 13.64 -8.85
CA GLY A 133 -8.36 13.63 -9.69
C GLY A 133 -7.05 13.60 -8.91
N THR A 134 -7.08 13.65 -7.57
CA THR A 134 -5.88 13.53 -6.74
C THR A 134 -5.40 12.06 -6.68
N LYS A 135 -4.10 11.89 -6.41
CA LYS A 135 -3.50 10.56 -6.28
C LYS A 135 -3.94 9.89 -4.98
N PHE A 136 -4.34 8.63 -5.07
CA PHE A 136 -4.63 7.81 -3.90
C PHE A 136 -3.39 7.67 -2.99
N GLY A 137 -3.59 7.70 -1.68
CA GLY A 137 -2.53 7.52 -0.68
C GLY A 137 -1.59 8.72 -0.49
N LYS A 138 -1.82 9.86 -1.15
CA LYS A 138 -1.20 11.14 -0.78
C LYS A 138 -2.15 11.92 0.13
N THR A 139 -1.77 12.06 1.39
CA THR A 139 -2.39 13.00 2.34
C THR A 139 -1.55 14.28 2.42
N GLU A 140 -2.10 15.35 2.98
CA GLU A 140 -1.32 16.57 3.30
C GLU A 140 -0.11 16.24 4.20
N GLY A 141 -0.23 15.21 5.05
CA GLY A 141 0.84 14.69 5.90
C GLY A 141 1.75 13.63 5.27
N GLY A 142 1.66 13.36 3.96
CA GLY A 142 2.49 12.39 3.25
C GLY A 142 1.81 11.05 2.96
N ALA A 143 2.61 9.99 2.82
CA ALA A 143 2.14 8.65 2.49
C ALA A 143 1.47 7.96 3.70
N VAL A 144 0.44 7.15 3.43
CA VAL A 144 -0.19 6.26 4.42
C VAL A 144 0.57 4.93 4.42
N TRP A 145 1.34 4.66 5.47
CA TRP A 145 2.17 3.46 5.57
C TRP A 145 1.40 2.30 6.23
N LEU A 146 1.75 1.06 5.89
CA LEU A 146 1.24 -0.14 6.58
C LEU A 146 1.99 -0.40 7.91
N ASP A 147 3.16 0.22 8.11
CA ASP A 147 3.93 0.09 9.34
C ASP A 147 3.31 0.96 10.44
N PRO A 148 2.83 0.39 11.56
CA PRO A 148 2.19 1.16 12.63
C PRO A 148 3.11 2.24 13.23
N LYS A 149 4.44 2.06 13.13
CA LYS A 149 5.44 3.03 13.61
C LYS A 149 5.65 4.23 12.68
N LYS A 150 5.05 4.20 11.48
CA LYS A 150 5.09 5.29 10.50
C LYS A 150 3.73 5.93 10.27
N THR A 151 2.66 5.14 10.38
CA THR A 151 1.29 5.61 10.35
C THR A 151 0.54 4.82 11.41
N SER A 152 0.07 5.49 12.47
CA SER A 152 -0.62 4.83 13.57
C SER A 152 -1.90 4.14 13.07
N PRO A 153 -2.34 3.03 13.70
CA PRO A 153 -3.64 2.43 13.42
C PRO A 153 -4.80 3.45 13.46
N TYR A 154 -4.77 4.40 14.39
CA TYR A 154 -5.72 5.51 14.44
C TYR A 154 -5.71 6.35 13.16
N LYS A 155 -4.55 6.86 12.73
CA LYS A 155 -4.45 7.68 11.51
C LYS A 155 -4.80 6.88 10.26
N PHE A 156 -4.42 5.60 10.23
CA PHE A 156 -4.79 4.68 9.15
C PHE A 156 -6.32 4.52 9.06
N TYR A 157 -6.99 4.28 10.18
CA TYR A 157 -8.45 4.21 10.26
C TYR A 157 -9.11 5.53 9.81
N GLN A 158 -8.62 6.66 10.32
CA GLN A 158 -9.13 7.99 9.95
C GLN A 158 -8.95 8.30 8.47
N PHE A 159 -7.87 7.85 7.82
CA PHE A 159 -7.70 7.98 6.38
C PHE A 159 -8.86 7.37 5.60
N TRP A 160 -9.33 6.19 6.01
CA TRP A 160 -10.45 5.51 5.37
C TRP A 160 -11.81 6.10 5.73
N ILE A 161 -12.00 6.55 6.98
CA ILE A 161 -13.20 7.30 7.38
C ILE A 161 -13.40 8.55 6.52
N ASN A 162 -12.32 9.23 6.18
CA ASN A 162 -12.35 10.45 5.37
C ASN A 162 -12.42 10.17 3.85
N THR A 163 -12.82 8.97 3.44
CA THR A 163 -13.06 8.64 2.03
C THR A 163 -14.30 9.37 1.51
N ALA A 164 -14.18 10.01 0.36
CA ALA A 164 -15.31 10.68 -0.30
C ALA A 164 -16.42 9.67 -0.68
N ASP A 165 -17.68 10.10 -0.61
CA ASP A 165 -18.85 9.28 -0.98
C ASP A 165 -18.73 8.70 -2.41
N ALA A 166 -18.14 9.46 -3.33
CA ALA A 166 -17.94 9.05 -4.72
C ALA A 166 -16.92 7.90 -4.88
N ASP A 167 -16.07 7.68 -3.89
CA ASP A 167 -14.97 6.71 -3.93
C ASP A 167 -15.21 5.48 -3.05
N VAL A 168 -15.99 5.61 -1.97
CA VAL A 168 -16.07 4.61 -0.90
C VAL A 168 -16.51 3.22 -1.37
N TYR A 169 -17.54 3.12 -2.22
CA TYR A 169 -18.02 1.83 -2.73
C TYR A 169 -17.05 1.18 -3.71
N ARG A 170 -16.33 2.00 -4.48
CA ARG A 170 -15.25 1.52 -5.33
C ARG A 170 -14.08 1.01 -4.49
N PHE A 171 -13.73 1.71 -3.40
CA PHE A 171 -12.68 1.29 -2.49
C PHE A 171 -13.06 0.02 -1.70
N LEU A 172 -14.32 -0.16 -1.31
CA LEU A 172 -14.81 -1.42 -0.76
C LEU A 172 -14.53 -2.59 -1.71
N LYS A 173 -14.78 -2.42 -3.02
CA LYS A 173 -14.51 -3.43 -4.06
C LYS A 173 -13.02 -3.71 -4.28
N PHE A 174 -12.15 -2.72 -4.04
CA PHE A 174 -10.71 -2.86 -4.25
C PHE A 174 -9.94 -3.40 -3.04
N PHE A 175 -10.33 -3.02 -1.82
CA PHE A 175 -9.51 -3.18 -0.63
C PHE A 175 -10.10 -4.11 0.43
N THR A 176 -11.29 -4.67 0.19
CA THR A 176 -11.93 -5.61 1.11
C THR A 176 -12.20 -6.95 0.44
N PHE A 177 -12.41 -7.97 1.25
CA PHE A 177 -12.87 -9.28 0.83
C PHE A 177 -14.41 -9.43 0.94
N MET A 178 -15.14 -8.31 1.06
CA MET A 178 -16.60 -8.34 1.12
C MET A 178 -17.20 -8.80 -0.21
N ASP A 179 -18.32 -9.51 -0.14
CA ASP A 179 -19.01 -9.95 -1.34
C ASP A 179 -19.58 -8.76 -2.10
N ILE A 180 -19.54 -8.83 -3.45
CA ILE A 180 -20.05 -7.76 -4.29
C ILE A 180 -21.53 -7.46 -4.02
N ALA A 181 -22.31 -8.49 -3.67
CA ALA A 181 -23.71 -8.36 -3.31
C ALA A 181 -23.89 -7.57 -2.00
N GLU A 182 -23.04 -7.79 -0.99
CA GLU A 182 -23.07 -7.06 0.27
C GLU A 182 -22.70 -5.59 0.07
N ILE A 183 -21.68 -5.33 -0.75
CA ILE A 183 -21.27 -3.95 -1.09
C ILE A 183 -22.41 -3.21 -1.81
N ASN A 184 -23.07 -3.87 -2.77
CA ASN A 184 -24.19 -3.27 -3.49
C ASN A 184 -25.40 -3.04 -2.56
N ALA A 185 -25.68 -3.95 -1.63
CA ALA A 185 -26.74 -3.79 -0.64
C ALA A 185 -26.47 -2.60 0.30
N LEU A 186 -25.22 -2.43 0.74
CA LEU A 186 -24.77 -1.29 1.54
C LEU A 186 -24.93 0.03 0.78
N GLU A 187 -24.56 0.05 -0.50
CA GLU A 187 -24.72 1.23 -1.37
C GLU A 187 -26.19 1.64 -1.49
N GLU A 188 -27.09 0.67 -1.68
CA GLU A 188 -28.52 0.95 -1.76
C GLU A 188 -29.11 1.37 -0.40
N GLU A 189 -28.67 0.78 0.72
CA GLU A 189 -29.09 1.21 2.06
C GLU A 189 -28.72 2.67 2.32
N ASP A 190 -27.46 3.03 2.08
CA ASP A 190 -26.96 4.39 2.31
C ASP A 190 -27.72 5.43 1.48
N LYS A 191 -28.00 5.12 0.19
CA LYS A 191 -28.81 5.98 -0.71
C LYS A 191 -30.24 6.21 -0.19
N HIS A 192 -30.87 5.21 0.42
CA HIS A 192 -32.27 5.28 0.85
C HIS A 192 -32.46 5.70 2.31
N SER A 193 -31.38 5.74 3.11
CA SER A 193 -31.44 5.98 4.57
C SER A 193 -31.85 7.41 4.96
N GLY A 194 -31.62 8.39 4.07
CA GLY A 194 -31.76 9.82 4.39
C GLY A 194 -30.77 10.34 5.45
N LYS A 195 -29.73 9.55 5.77
CA LYS A 195 -28.66 9.87 6.72
C LYS A 195 -27.33 9.95 6.00
N ALA A 196 -26.29 10.36 6.72
CA ALA A 196 -24.92 10.25 6.22
C ALA A 196 -24.58 8.77 5.93
N PRO A 197 -23.85 8.46 4.84
CA PRO A 197 -23.46 7.10 4.51
C PRO A 197 -22.65 6.43 5.62
N ARG A 198 -22.89 5.14 5.86
CA ARG A 198 -22.11 4.33 6.81
C ARG A 198 -20.98 3.56 6.13
N ALA A 199 -20.91 3.56 4.80
CA ALA A 199 -19.91 2.83 4.03
C ALA A 199 -18.46 3.16 4.41
N GLN A 200 -18.15 4.41 4.80
CA GLN A 200 -16.81 4.81 5.22
C GLN A 200 -16.36 4.09 6.49
N TYR A 201 -17.27 3.94 7.46
CA TYR A 201 -17.00 3.18 8.68
C TYR A 201 -16.75 1.72 8.36
N VAL A 202 -17.58 1.12 7.50
CA VAL A 202 -17.39 -0.27 7.06
C VAL A 202 -16.02 -0.44 6.38
N LEU A 203 -15.66 0.45 5.46
CA LEU A 203 -14.36 0.43 4.79
C LEU A 203 -13.20 0.55 5.79
N ALA A 204 -13.27 1.53 6.69
CA ALA A 204 -12.24 1.77 7.69
C ALA A 204 -12.06 0.57 8.62
N GLU A 205 -13.15 -0.04 9.08
CA GLU A 205 -13.10 -1.23 9.91
C GLU A 205 -12.47 -2.43 9.19
N GLN A 206 -12.92 -2.72 7.97
CA GLN A 206 -12.42 -3.86 7.20
C GLN A 206 -10.92 -3.74 6.91
N VAL A 207 -10.48 -2.59 6.40
CA VAL A 207 -9.08 -2.42 6.00
C VAL A 207 -8.16 -2.27 7.21
N THR A 208 -8.60 -1.61 8.28
CA THR A 208 -7.79 -1.51 9.50
C THR A 208 -7.63 -2.87 10.18
N ARG A 209 -8.70 -3.68 10.24
CA ARG A 209 -8.61 -5.05 10.74
C ARG A 209 -7.66 -5.91 9.91
N LEU A 210 -7.72 -5.79 8.58
CA LEU A 210 -6.85 -6.53 7.67
C LEU A 210 -5.37 -6.20 7.89
N VAL A 211 -5.03 -4.92 8.08
CA VAL A 211 -3.63 -4.46 8.16
C VAL A 211 -3.06 -4.51 9.58
N HIS A 212 -3.85 -4.12 10.57
CA HIS A 212 -3.42 -3.92 11.96
C HIS A 212 -4.07 -4.88 12.95
N GLY A 213 -4.85 -5.86 12.47
CA GLY A 213 -5.54 -6.83 13.31
C GLY A 213 -6.71 -6.24 14.11
N GLU A 214 -7.35 -7.08 14.89
CA GLU A 214 -8.49 -6.68 15.72
C GLU A 214 -8.08 -5.68 16.81
N GLU A 215 -6.91 -5.87 17.43
CA GLU A 215 -6.39 -4.97 18.46
C GLU A 215 -6.15 -3.55 17.94
N GLY A 216 -5.54 -3.43 16.76
CA GLY A 216 -5.31 -2.14 16.11
C GLY A 216 -6.62 -1.43 15.74
N LEU A 217 -7.62 -2.18 15.27
CA LEU A 217 -8.95 -1.65 15.00
C LEU A 217 -9.63 -1.14 16.28
N VAL A 218 -9.64 -1.95 17.35
CA VAL A 218 -10.27 -1.59 18.62
C VAL A 218 -9.61 -0.33 19.21
N ALA A 219 -8.28 -0.22 19.14
CA ALA A 219 -7.58 0.98 19.56
C ALA A 219 -7.98 2.21 18.71
N ALA A 220 -8.01 2.08 17.38
CA ALA A 220 -8.40 3.17 16.49
C ALA A 220 -9.84 3.67 16.74
N LYS A 221 -10.79 2.76 16.97
CA LYS A 221 -12.18 3.09 17.33
C LYS A 221 -12.25 3.78 18.69
N ARG A 222 -11.58 3.24 19.71
CA ARG A 222 -11.53 3.83 21.06
C ARG A 222 -10.97 5.25 21.04
N ILE A 223 -9.88 5.48 20.30
CA ILE A 223 -9.29 6.82 20.14
C ILE A 223 -10.28 7.77 19.46
N THR A 224 -10.92 7.32 18.37
CA THR A 224 -11.90 8.10 17.62
C THR A 224 -13.08 8.51 18.50
N GLU A 225 -13.66 7.58 19.26
CA GLU A 225 -14.78 7.83 20.17
C GLU A 225 -14.40 8.76 21.33
N SER A 226 -13.21 8.55 21.92
CA SER A 226 -12.71 9.35 23.05
C SER A 226 -12.47 10.81 22.65
N LEU A 227 -11.86 11.04 21.49
CA LEU A 227 -11.63 12.39 20.96
C LEU A 227 -12.93 13.10 20.60
N PHE A 228 -13.91 12.37 20.01
CA PHE A 228 -15.19 12.95 19.63
C PHE A 228 -16.06 13.33 20.83
N ASN A 229 -16.10 12.46 21.85
CA ASN A 229 -16.91 12.68 23.06
C ASN A 229 -16.21 13.58 24.10
N GLY A 230 -14.92 13.87 23.92
CA GLY A 230 -14.13 14.66 24.86
C GLY A 230 -13.83 13.94 26.18
N ASN A 231 -14.01 12.61 26.24
CA ASN A 231 -13.66 11.80 27.39
C ASN A 231 -12.40 10.99 27.08
N LEU A 232 -11.30 11.31 27.77
CA LEU A 232 -10.01 10.66 27.57
C LEU A 232 -9.71 9.57 28.62
N SER A 233 -10.65 9.28 29.53
CA SER A 233 -10.44 8.29 30.62
C SER A 233 -10.12 6.90 30.12
N ASP A 234 -10.60 6.57 28.92
CA ASP A 234 -10.54 5.23 28.36
C ASP A 234 -9.27 5.05 27.49
N LEU A 235 -8.48 6.11 27.29
CA LEU A 235 -7.24 6.06 26.52
C LEU A 235 -6.11 5.47 27.35
N SER A 236 -5.45 4.46 26.77
CA SER A 236 -4.21 3.91 27.29
C SER A 236 -3.00 4.78 26.93
N GLU A 237 -1.85 4.52 27.56
CA GLU A 237 -0.58 5.16 27.20
C GLU A 237 -0.23 4.96 25.71
N ALA A 238 -0.41 3.73 25.21
CA ALA A 238 -0.22 3.42 23.79
C ALA A 238 -1.18 4.18 22.86
N ASP A 239 -2.37 4.55 23.33
CA ASP A 239 -3.29 5.39 22.56
C ASP A 239 -2.77 6.84 22.46
N PHE A 240 -2.24 7.38 23.56
CA PHE A 240 -1.58 8.68 23.55
C PHE A 240 -0.32 8.69 22.69
N GLU A 241 0.44 7.60 22.63
CA GLU A 241 1.59 7.46 21.71
C GLU A 241 1.15 7.57 20.25
N GLN A 242 0.02 6.97 19.86
CA GLN A 242 -0.53 7.12 18.50
C GLN A 242 -0.94 8.57 18.21
N LEU A 243 -1.59 9.22 19.17
CA LEU A 243 -1.98 10.63 19.05
C LEU A 243 -0.77 11.54 18.86
N ALA A 244 0.27 11.34 19.68
CA ALA A 244 1.51 12.09 19.61
C ALA A 244 2.31 11.80 18.32
N GLN A 245 2.28 10.56 17.83
CA GLN A 245 2.96 10.17 16.60
C GLN A 245 2.42 10.94 15.40
N ASP A 246 1.09 10.88 15.18
CA ASP A 246 0.50 11.42 13.95
C ASP A 246 -1.02 11.67 14.01
N GLY A 247 -1.66 11.45 15.16
CA GLY A 247 -3.11 11.59 15.31
C GLY A 247 -3.59 13.03 15.46
N VAL A 248 -2.82 13.87 16.15
CA VAL A 248 -3.11 15.30 16.34
C VAL A 248 -1.81 16.12 16.37
N PRO A 249 -1.87 17.45 16.11
CA PRO A 249 -0.72 18.32 16.35
C PRO A 249 -0.29 18.27 17.82
N MET A 250 1.01 18.08 18.06
CA MET A 250 1.58 17.98 19.40
C MET A 250 2.62 19.09 19.64
N ILE A 251 2.67 19.59 20.87
CA ILE A 251 3.69 20.53 21.34
C ILE A 251 4.31 20.02 22.65
N GLU A 252 5.62 20.13 22.80
CA GLU A 252 6.30 19.82 24.06
C GLU A 252 6.25 21.03 25.00
N MET A 253 5.93 20.78 26.27
CA MET A 253 5.91 21.80 27.31
C MET A 253 6.67 21.31 28.55
N GLU A 254 7.45 22.20 29.17
CA GLU A 254 8.12 21.89 30.43
C GLU A 254 7.10 21.72 31.56
N LYS A 255 7.38 20.79 32.48
CA LYS A 255 6.51 20.48 33.62
C LYS A 255 6.46 21.71 34.54
N GLY A 256 5.35 22.45 34.51
CA GLY A 256 5.15 23.68 35.30
C GLY A 256 5.11 24.99 34.48
N ALA A 257 5.22 24.92 33.15
CA ALA A 257 4.93 26.06 32.29
C ALA A 257 3.40 26.23 32.19
N ASP A 258 2.83 27.13 32.98
CA ASP A 258 1.42 27.50 32.88
C ASP A 258 1.19 28.20 31.52
N SER A 259 0.26 27.69 30.71
CA SER A 259 -0.08 28.35 29.45
C SER A 259 -0.91 29.59 29.76
N ASP A 260 -0.29 30.76 29.69
CA ASP A 260 -0.97 32.06 29.71
C ASP A 260 -1.74 32.24 28.37
N ALA A 261 -2.76 31.41 28.15
CA ALA A 261 -3.68 31.53 27.03
C ALA A 261 -4.78 32.51 27.44
N GLY A 262 -4.49 33.79 27.27
CA GLY A 262 -5.49 34.86 27.30
C GLY A 262 -6.66 34.54 26.37
N ALA A 263 -7.86 34.52 26.94
CA ALA A 263 -9.17 34.71 26.30
C ALA A 263 -9.33 34.13 24.87
N GLY A 264 -9.53 32.82 24.73
CA GLY A 264 -9.89 32.25 23.44
C GLY A 264 -9.91 30.73 23.35
N GLY A 265 -10.78 30.08 24.14
CA GLY A 265 -11.32 28.75 23.86
C GLY A 265 -10.42 27.68 23.21
N PHE A 266 -9.38 27.23 23.90
CA PHE A 266 -8.81 25.89 23.68
C PHE A 266 -8.58 25.23 25.05
N ARG A 267 -9.25 24.12 25.31
CA ARG A 267 -8.99 23.28 26.49
C ARG A 267 -7.82 22.36 26.14
N THR A 268 -6.65 22.66 26.69
CA THR A 268 -5.45 21.81 26.61
C THR A 268 -5.60 20.61 27.54
N ALA A 269 -5.47 19.40 26.99
CA ALA A 269 -5.37 18.18 27.77
C ALA A 269 -3.94 18.03 28.29
N THR A 270 -3.75 18.07 29.60
CA THR A 270 -2.46 17.82 30.26
C THR A 270 -2.34 16.32 30.51
N VAL A 271 -1.43 15.64 29.81
CA VAL A 271 -1.09 14.23 30.10
C VAL A 271 0.11 14.20 31.04
N SER A 272 -0.11 13.77 32.27
CA SER A 272 0.94 13.64 33.28
C SER A 272 1.66 12.30 33.15
N TRP A 273 2.94 12.33 32.79
CA TRP A 273 3.81 11.15 32.88
C TRP A 273 4.34 10.97 34.31
N SER A 274 4.10 9.79 34.90
CA SER A 274 4.72 9.34 36.14
C SER A 274 5.64 8.14 35.86
N GLY A 275 6.90 8.43 35.54
CA GLY A 275 7.99 7.47 35.61
C GLY A 275 8.90 7.79 36.79
N ALA A 276 8.96 6.87 37.76
CA ALA A 276 10.06 6.67 38.69
C ALA A 276 10.15 5.16 38.96
#